data_AF-U7G2G1-F1
#
_entry.id   AF-U7G2G1-F1
#
_cell.length_a   1.000
_cell.length_b   1.000
_cell.length_c   1.000
_cell.angle_alpha   90.00
_cell.angle_beta   90.00
_cell.angle_gamma   90.00
#
_symmetry.space_group_name_H-M   'P 1'
#
loop_
_entity.id
_entity.type
_entity.pdbx_description
1 polymer ?
#
loop_
_entity_poly.entity_id
_entity_poly.type
_entity_poly.pdbx_seq_one_letter_code
_entity_poly.pdbx_strand_id
1 'polypeptide(L)' 'MDELVADPDRLKALRQQCKTDRPTLGDVLCNRVAEATRKRFYGDGDTPYTPPEDSPSF' A
#
# COMPACT_ATOMS: atom_id res chain seq x y z
N MET A 1 -4.66 1.07 -14.59
CA MET A 1 -4.50 1.93 -13.41
C MET A 1 -5.38 1.34 -12.33
N ASP A 2 -4.83 1.01 -11.16
CA ASP A 2 -5.62 0.50 -10.04
C ASP A 2 -6.73 1.49 -9.71
N GLU A 3 -7.99 1.07 -9.88
CA GLU A 3 -9.18 1.89 -9.60
C GLU A 3 -9.16 2.42 -8.15
N LEU A 4 -8.55 1.66 -7.25
CA LEU A 4 -8.30 1.99 -5.86
C LEU A 4 -7.28 3.12 -5.65
N VAL A 5 -6.31 3.29 -6.56
CA VAL A 5 -5.33 4.39 -6.50
C VAL A 5 -5.96 5.68 -7.04
N ALA A 6 -6.85 5.57 -8.02
CA ALA A 6 -7.57 6.69 -8.60
C ALA A 6 -8.64 7.27 -7.64
N ASP A 7 -9.20 6.45 -6.75
CA ASP A 7 -10.28 6.84 -5.85
C ASP A 7 -9.87 6.77 -4.35
N PRO A 8 -9.31 7.88 -3.81
CA PRO A 8 -8.68 7.89 -2.49
C PRO A 8 -9.65 7.76 -1.32
N ASP A 9 -10.89 8.24 -1.46
CA ASP A 9 -11.92 8.14 -0.43
C ASP A 9 -12.40 6.69 -0.27
N ARG A 10 -12.63 5.99 -1.39
CA ARG A 10 -12.94 4.57 -1.39
C ARG A 10 -11.81 3.74 -0.79
N LEU A 11 -10.56 4.05 -1.12
CA LEU A 11 -9.39 3.37 -0.57
C LEU A 11 -9.29 3.53 0.96
N LYS A 12 -9.56 4.74 1.47
CA LYS A 12 -9.56 5.01 2.92
C LYS A 12 -10.66 4.23 3.65
N ALA A 13 -11.86 4.17 3.08
CA ALA A 13 -12.97 3.41 3.64
C ALA A 13 -12.65 1.90 3.70
N LEU A 14 -12.15 1.33 2.60
CA LEU A 14 -11.73 -0.07 2.55
C LEU A 14 -10.58 -0.37 3.51
N ARG A 15 -9.63 0.56 3.67
CA ARG A 15 -8.56 0.41 4.67
C ARG A 15 -9.10 0.35 6.08
N GLN A 16 -10.14 1.13 6.43
CA GLN A 16 -10.77 1.02 7.74
C GLN A 16 -11.50 -0.31 7.90
N GLN A 17 -12.28 -0.74 6.90
CA GLN A 17 -12.97 -2.03 6.98
C GLN A 17 -11.98 -3.20 7.07
N CYS A 18 -10.84 -3.14 6.38
CA CYS A 18 -9.79 -4.16 6.49
C CYS A 18 -9.13 -4.23 7.88
N LYS A 19 -9.29 -3.22 8.76
CA LYS A 19 -8.81 -3.29 10.14
C LYS A 19 -9.79 -4.04 11.05
N THR A 20 -11.09 -3.92 10.79
CA THR A 20 -12.15 -4.48 11.63
C THR A 20 -12.66 -5.82 11.12
N ASP A 21 -12.76 -5.96 9.80
CA ASP A 21 -13.47 -7.05 9.10
C ASP A 21 -12.56 -7.80 8.12
N ARG A 22 -11.25 -7.87 8.40
CA ARG A 22 -10.28 -8.67 7.62
C ARG A 22 -10.73 -10.12 7.38
N PRO A 23 -11.27 -10.88 8.35
CA PRO A 23 -11.72 -12.25 8.10
C PRO A 23 -12.91 -12.32 7.12
N THR A 24 -13.73 -11.26 7.06
CA THR A 24 -14.94 -11.18 6.24
C THR A 24 -14.62 -10.72 4.81
N LEU A 25 -13.71 -9.75 4.67
CA LEU A 25 -13.29 -9.16 3.40
C LEU A 25 -12.27 -10.00 2.64
N GLY A 26 -11.51 -10.83 3.37
CA GLY A 26 -10.48 -11.70 2.81
C GLY A 26 -9.11 -11.01 2.69
N ASP A 27 -8.07 -11.79 2.93
CA ASP A 27 -6.69 -11.31 3.02
C ASP A 27 -6.22 -10.69 1.69
N VAL A 28 -6.61 -11.29 0.56
CA VAL A 28 -6.26 -10.83 -0.79
C VAL A 28 -6.76 -9.42 -1.07
N LEU A 29 -7.99 -9.10 -0.68
CA LEU A 29 -8.56 -7.76 -0.87
C LEU A 29 -7.81 -6.73 -0.02
N CYS A 30 -7.55 -7.07 1.24
CA CYS A 30 -6.85 -6.17 2.15
C CYS A 30 -5.38 -5.97 1.78
N ASN A 31 -4.72 -6.96 1.19
CA ASN A 31 -3.38 -6.80 0.63
C ASN A 31 -3.38 -5.86 -0.58
N ARG A 32 -4.35 -5.97 -1.49
CA ARG A 32 -4.47 -5.03 -2.61
C ARG A 32 -4.74 -3.59 -2.15
N VAL A 33 -5.59 -3.40 -1.13
CA VAL A 33 -5.82 -2.09 -0.50
C VAL A 33 -4.53 -1.55 0.12
N ALA A 34 -3.72 -2.40 0.76
CA ALA A 34 -2.43 -2.01 1.31
C ALA A 34 -1.45 -1.60 0.21
N GLU A 35 -1.37 -2.36 -0.88
CA GLU A 35 -0.53 -2.03 -2.05
C GLU A 35 -0.95 -0.75 -2.73
N ALA A 36 -2.25 -0.54 -2.97
CA ALA A 36 -2.77 0.71 -3.54
C ALA A 36 -2.47 1.91 -2.63
N THR A 37 -2.57 1.73 -1.30
CA THR A 37 -2.20 2.76 -0.32
C THR A 37 -0.70 3.07 -0.40
N ARG A 38 0.14 2.04 -0.51
CA ARG A 38 1.60 2.18 -0.62
C ARG A 38 1.97 2.90 -1.93
N LYS A 39 1.39 2.47 -3.05
CA LYS A 39 1.62 3.05 -4.38
C LYS A 39 1.19 4.53 -4.46
N ARG A 40 0.13 4.91 -3.75
CA ARG A 40 -0.27 6.33 -3.66
C ARG A 40 0.76 7.19 -2.92
N PHE A 41 1.38 6.66 -1.86
CA PHE A 41 2.34 7.40 -1.04
C PHE A 41 3.76 7.39 -1.62
N TYR A 42 4.21 6.27 -2.14
CA TYR A 42 5.56 6.07 -2.66
C TYR A 42 5.66 6.18 -4.19
N GLY A 43 4.54 6.41 -4.89
CA GLY A 43 4.50 6.38 -6.35
C GLY A 43 4.80 4.98 -6.91
N ASP A 44 5.34 4.93 -8.13
CA ASP A 44 5.76 3.68 -8.79
C ASP A 44 7.10 3.14 -8.26
N GLY A 45 7.66 3.73 -7.19
CA GLY A 45 8.97 3.36 -6.65
C GLY A 45 10.04 4.44 -6.75
N ASP A 46 9.70 5.65 -7.21
CA ASP A 46 10.58 6.82 -7.17
C ASP A 46 10.61 7.40 -5.74
N THR A 47 11.12 6.61 -4.79
CA THR A 47 11.38 7.10 -3.44
C THR A 47 12.83 7.59 -3.39
N PRO A 48 13.12 8.80 -2.90
CA PRO A 48 14.47 9.39 -2.93
C PRO A 48 15.51 8.64 -2.06
N TYR A 49 15.10 7.58 -1.37
CA TYR A 49 15.99 6.74 -0.58
C TYR A 49 16.29 5.44 -1.32
N THR A 50 17.43 5.43 -2.01
CA THR A 50 18.09 4.22 -2.48
C THR A 50 19.20 3.90 -1.48
N PRO A 51 19.06 2.88 -0.62
CA PRO A 51 20.14 2.50 0.28
C PRO A 51 21.37 2.11 -0.57
N PRO A 52 22.59 2.46 -0.13
CA PRO A 52 23.81 2.05 -0.83
C PRO A 52 23.86 0.52 -0.89
N GLU A 53 24.27 -0.02 -2.05
CA GLU A 53 24.38 -1.47 -2.27
C GLU A 53 25.43 -2.13 -1.36
N ASP A 54 26.40 -1.34 -0.89
CA ASP A 54 27.45 -1.80 0.01
C ASP A 54 26.99 -1.69 1.47
N SER A 55 26.99 -2.83 2.17
CA SER A 55 26.72 -2.84 3.61
C SER A 55 27.82 -2.07 4.34
N PRO A 56 27.48 -1.22 5.33
CA PRO A 56 28.50 -0.51 6.09
C PRO A 56 29.41 -1.53 6.78
N SER A 57 30.69 -1.52 6.41
CA SER A 57 31.71 -2.25 7.16
C SER A 57 31.91 -1.55 8.50
N PHE A 58 31.64 -2.26 9.59
CA PHE A 58 31.87 -1.82 10.98
C PHE A 58 33.28 -2.17 11.44
#